data_AF-X1CRP1-F1
#
_entry.id   AF-X1CRP1-F1
#
_cell.length_a   1.000
_cell.length_b   1.000
_cell.length_c   1.000
_cell.angle_alpha   90.00
_cell.angle_beta   90.00
_cell.angle_gamma   90.00
#
_symmetry.space_group_name_H-M   'P 1'
#
loop_
_entity.id
_entity.type
_entity.pdbx_description
1 polymer ?
#
loop_
_entity_poly.entity_id
_entity_poly.type
_entity_poly.pdbx_seq_one_letter_code
_entity_poly.pdbx_strand_id
1 'polypeptide(L)' 'EYLTLSVNTIYGMVHNRKIPYLKKSKRLYFKKLDIDKWLEISKRRVIHDS' A
#
# COMPACT_ATOMS: atom_id res chain seq x y z
N GLU A 1 -8.54 11.56 4.98
CA GLU A 1 -7.71 10.33 5.06
C GLU A 1 -7.46 9.79 3.65
N TYR A 2 -6.27 9.25 3.34
CA TYR A 2 -5.89 8.84 1.97
C TYR A 2 -6.03 7.33 1.70
N LEU A 3 -5.96 6.51 2.75
CA LEU A 3 -6.21 5.07 2.72
C LEU A 3 -7.29 4.76 3.76
N THR A 4 -8.30 3.99 3.39
CA THR A 4 -9.33 3.46 4.31
C THR A 4 -8.82 2.27 5.14
N LEU A 5 -7.54 1.90 4.98
CA LEU A 5 -6.91 0.79 5.71
C LEU A 5 -6.35 1.27 7.05
N SER A 6 -6.53 0.46 8.08
CA SER A 6 -5.91 0.71 9.39
C SER A 6 -4.39 0.72 9.30
N VAL A 7 -3.75 1.53 10.15
CA VAL A 7 -2.28 1.64 10.26
C VAL A 7 -1.62 0.27 10.43
N ASN A 8 -2.24 -0.62 11.20
CA ASN A 8 -1.76 -1.98 11.43
C ASN A 8 -1.68 -2.81 10.13
N THR A 9 -2.70 -2.68 9.27
CA THR A 9 -2.74 -3.32 7.95
C THR A 9 -1.65 -2.76 7.06
N ILE A 10 -1.43 -1.45 7.08
CA ILE A 10 -0.35 -0.81 6.30
C ILE A 10 1.01 -1.36 6.72
N TYR A 11 1.30 -1.44 8.02
CA TYR A 11 2.55 -2.04 8.52
C TYR A 11 2.68 -3.53 8.15
N GLY A 12 1.60 -4.30 8.22
CA GLY A 12 1.57 -5.69 7.76
C GLY A 12 1.90 -5.81 6.26
N MET A 13 1.35 -4.92 5.43
CA MET A 13 1.64 -4.88 4.00
C MET A 13 3.08 -4.45 3.70
N VAL A 14 3.64 -3.51 4.47
CA VAL A 14 5.06 -3.11 4.34
C VAL A 14 5.96 -4.30 4.65
N HIS A 15 5.70 -5.02 5.75
CA HIS A 15 6.46 -6.20 6.13
C HIS A 15 6.41 -7.28 5.05
N ASN A 16 5.22 -7.52 4.48
CA ASN A 16 5.02 -8.45 3.38
C ASN A 16 5.45 -7.91 2.00
N ARG A 17 6.02 -6.70 1.93
CA ARG A 17 6.39 -5.99 0.68
C ARG A 17 5.25 -5.93 -0.35
N LYS A 18 4.01 -5.91 0.13
CA LYS A 18 2.81 -5.81 -0.72
C LYS A 18 2.52 -4.38 -1.14
N ILE A 19 2.80 -3.40 -0.27
CA ILE A 19 2.60 -1.97 -0.54
C ILE A 19 3.93 -1.32 -0.95
N PRO A 20 3.97 -0.43 -1.96
CA PRO A 20 5.19 0.25 -2.32
C PRO A 20 5.58 1.26 -1.23
N TYR A 21 6.81 1.14 -0.75
CA TYR A 21 7.39 2.05 0.22
C TYR A 21 8.84 2.37 -0.16
N LEU A 22 9.27 3.58 0.16
CA LEU A 22 10.67 3.99 0.04
C LEU A 22 11.28 4.05 1.44
N LYS A 23 12.27 3.20 1.69
CA LYS A 23 13.05 3.25 2.92
C LYS A 23 14.16 4.30 2.76
N LYS A 24 14.08 5.39 3.52
CA LYS A 24 15.17 6.37 3.62
C LYS A 24 15.58 6.50 5.08
N SER A 25 16.74 5.91 5.38
CA SER A 25 17.27 5.73 6.74
C SER A 25 16.26 5.03 7.66
N LYS A 26 15.87 5.68 8.78
CA LYS A 26 14.91 5.16 9.78
C LYS A 26 13.44 5.47 9.45
N ARG A 27 13.14 6.05 8.28
CA ARG A 27 11.78 6.46 7.91
C ARG A 27 11.32 5.77 6.63
N LEU A 28 10.04 5.42 6.61
CA LEU A 28 9.33 4.90 5.45
C LEU A 28 8.58 6.07 4.80
N TYR A 29 8.80 6.24 3.50
CA TYR A 29 8.14 7.26 2.70
C TYR A 29 7.20 6.58 1.71
N PHE A 30 6.00 7.12 1.60
CA PHE A 30 4.99 6.64 0.67
C PHE A 30 4.76 7.73 -0.37
N LYS A 31 5.15 7.47 -1.61
CA LYS A 31 4.86 8.38 -2.72
C LYS A 31 3.41 8.20 -3.12
N LYS A 32 2.65 9.29 -3.17
CA LYS A 32 1.24 9.28 -3.58
C LYS A 32 1.05 8.54 -4.91
N LEU A 33 1.88 8.83 -5.91
CA LEU A 33 1.84 8.20 -7.25
C LEU A 33 2.05 6.67 -7.21
N ASP A 34 3.00 6.19 -6.40
CA ASP A 34 3.24 4.75 -6.26
C ASP A 34 2.06 4.05 -5.57
N ILE A 35 1.50 4.69 -4.54
CA ILE A 35 0.30 4.18 -3.84
C ILE A 35 -0.90 4.18 -4.77
N ASP A 36 -1.10 5.22 -5.58
CA ASP A 36 -2.18 5.32 -6.56
C ASP A 36 -2.10 4.17 -7.57
N LYS A 37 -0.95 3.97 -8.20
CA LYS A 37 -0.70 2.83 -9.11
C LYS A 37 -0.91 1.48 -8.43
N TRP A 38 -0.43 1.33 -7.20
CA TRP A 38 -0.63 0.11 -6.43
C TRP A 38 -2.11 -0.15 -6.10
N LEU A 39 -2.88 0.89 -5.79
CA LEU A 39 -4.32 0.80 -5.58
C LEU A 39 -5.04 0.41 -6.87
N GLU A 40 -4.65 0.95 -8.01
CA GLU A 40 -5.20 0.55 -9.32
C GLU A 40 -4.94 -0.92 -9.62
N ILE A 41 -3.72 -1.41 -9.35
CA ILE A 41 -3.35 -2.81 -9.54
C ILE A 41 -4.06 -3.72 -8.53
N SER A 42 -4.14 -3.32 -7.26
CA SER A 42 -4.81 -4.09 -6.20
C SER A 42 -6.32 -4.13 -6.41
N LYS A 43 -6.97 -3.05 -6.88
CA LYS A 43 -8.41 -3.03 -7.19
C LYS A 43 -8.79 -4.11 -8.19
N ARG A 44 -7.97 -4.36 -9.22
CA ARG A 44 -8.25 -5.44 -10.20
C ARG A 44 -8.28 -6.83 -9.57
N ARG A 45 -7.62 -7.06 -8.43
CA ARG A 45 -7.61 -8.37 -7.75
C ARG A 45 -8.79 -8.59 -6.82
N VAL A 46 -9.47 -7.53 -6.38
CA VAL A 46 -10.65 -7.66 -5.49
C VAL A 46 -11.93 -7.91 -6.28
N ILE A 47 -11.96 -7.58 -7.58
CA ILE A 47 -13.08 -7.88 -8.49
C ILE A 47 -12.90 -9.26 -9.14
N HIS A 48 -12.64 -10.31 -8.36
CA HIS A 48 -12.77 -11.71 -8.81
C HIS A 48 -13.19 -12.65 -7.67
N ASP A 49 -13.72 -12.10 -6.57
CA ASP A 49 -14.36 -12.90 -5.53
C ASP A 49 -15.85 -12.52 -5.53
N SER A 50 -16.59 -13.18 -6.43
CA SER A 50 -18.07 -13.16 -6.52
C SER A 50 -18.53 -14.47 -7.11
#